data_AF-A0A531NBV5-F1
#
_entry.id   AF-A0A531NBV5-F1
#
_cell.length_a   1.000
_cell.length_b   1.000
_cell.length_c   1.000
_cell.angle_alpha   90.00
_cell.angle_beta   90.00
_cell.angle_gamma   90.00
#
_symmetry.space_group_name_H-M   'P 1'
#
loop_
_entity.id
_entity.type
_entity.pdbx_description
1 polymer ?
#
loop_
_entity_poly.entity_id
_entity_poly.type
_entity_poly.pdbx_seq_one_letter_code
_entity_poly.pdbx_strand_id
1 'polypeptide(L)'
;LTIPIVDLRGRIAAVTFAADEPRPVFLRVAERYEQALQLMAACFHRCVRRKLPSDRTVDGISLTSREYECLRWAARGNSAWVTGRILGIKPRTIAFHLDNAKKKLGVRTQNQAIALLGSEGSSIL
;
A
#
# COMPACT_ATOMS: atom_id res chain seq x y z
N LEU A 1 -20.21 16.47 -2.37
CA LEU A 1 -18.83 16.99 -2.56
C LEU A 1 -17.87 15.82 -2.54
N THR A 2 -17.02 15.67 -3.56
CA THR A 2 -15.98 14.64 -3.60
C THR A 2 -14.62 15.30 -3.54
N ILE A 3 -13.79 14.87 -2.59
CA ILE A 3 -12.45 15.39 -2.37
C ILE A 3 -11.45 14.32 -2.85
N PRO A 4 -10.65 14.60 -3.90
CA PRO A 4 -9.60 13.68 -4.33
C PRO A 4 -8.42 13.73 -3.35
N ILE A 5 -7.76 12.59 -3.17
CA ILE A 5 -6.59 12.44 -2.30
C ILE A 5 -5.53 11.69 -3.09
N VAL A 6 -4.36 12.30 -3.22
CA VAL A 6 -3.14 11.63 -3.68
C VAL A 6 -2.22 11.56 -2.47
N ASP A 7 -1.84 10.35 -2.04
CA ASP A 7 -0.94 10.18 -0.90
C ASP A 7 0.54 10.17 -1.32
N LEU A 8 1.44 10.24 -0.33
CA LEU A 8 2.89 10.26 -0.53
C LEU A 8 3.46 9.04 -1.27
N ARG A 9 2.67 7.99 -1.50
CA ARG A 9 3.05 6.81 -2.27
C ARG A 9 2.41 6.78 -3.66
N GLY A 10 1.95 7.93 -4.15
CA GLY A 10 1.32 8.07 -5.45
C GLY A 10 -0.05 7.39 -5.57
N ARG A 11 -0.63 6.89 -4.48
CA ARG A 11 -1.94 6.24 -4.54
C ARG A 11 -3.05 7.26 -4.53
N ILE A 12 -4.06 6.98 -5.35
CA ILE A 12 -5.23 7.80 -5.52
C ILE A 12 -6.37 7.24 -4.65
N ALA A 13 -7.09 8.12 -3.99
CA ALA A 13 -8.34 7.84 -3.30
C ALA A 13 -9.27 9.04 -3.42
N ALA A 14 -10.52 8.87 -3.02
CA ALA A 14 -11.48 9.96 -2.91
C ALA A 14 -12.34 9.78 -1.67
N VAL A 15 -12.72 10.87 -1.03
CA VAL A 15 -13.73 10.90 0.04
C VAL A 15 -14.92 11.70 -0.44
N THR A 16 -16.09 11.08 -0.43
CA THR A 16 -17.34 11.73 -0.86
C THR A 16 -18.21 12.02 0.36
N PHE A 17 -18.57 13.29 0.51
CA PHE A 17 -19.60 13.76 1.43
C PHE A 17 -20.92 13.89 0.65
N ALA A 18 -21.92 13.11 1.07
CA ALA A 18 -23.24 13.04 0.45
C ALA A 18 -24.34 13.42 1.47
N ALA A 19 -25.45 13.91 0.95
CA ALA A 19 -26.69 14.19 1.67
C ALA A 19 -27.87 13.72 0.81
N ASP A 20 -29.00 13.41 1.45
CA ASP A 20 -30.15 12.75 0.80
C ASP A 20 -30.81 13.59 -0.32
N GLU A 21 -30.66 14.91 -0.28
CA GLU A 21 -31.13 15.82 -1.32
C GLU A 21 -30.11 16.93 -1.62
N PRO A 22 -29.92 17.32 -2.90
CA PRO A 22 -29.06 18.43 -3.29
C PRO A 22 -29.74 19.76 -2.94
N ARG A 23 -29.76 20.12 -1.65
CA ARG A 23 -30.27 21.42 -1.20
C ARG A 23 -29.20 22.50 -1.42
N PRO A 24 -29.57 23.71 -1.87
CA PRO A 24 -28.63 24.84 -2.00
C PRO A 24 -27.87 25.16 -0.70
N VAL A 25 -28.47 24.86 0.46
CA VAL A 25 -27.84 24.97 1.77
C VAL A 25 -26.63 24.03 1.90
N PHE A 26 -26.74 22.79 1.42
CA PHE A 26 -25.66 21.80 1.48
C PHE A 26 -24.44 22.27 0.67
N LEU A 27 -24.66 22.81 -0.54
CA LEU A 27 -23.58 23.33 -1.37
C LEU A 27 -22.87 24.51 -0.71
N ARG A 28 -23.61 25.48 -0.16
CA ARG A 28 -23.02 26.62 0.56
C ARG A 28 -22.22 26.20 1.80
N VAL A 29 -22.72 25.22 2.56
CA VAL A 29 -21.99 24.69 3.72
C VAL A 29 -20.73 23.96 3.26
N ALA A 30 -20.82 23.14 2.20
CA ALA A 30 -19.67 22.44 1.65
C ALA A 30 -18.57 23.40 1.15
N GLU A 31 -18.94 24.49 0.46
CA GLU A 31 -18.02 25.56 0.06
C GLU A 31 -17.44 26.29 1.28
N ARG A 32 -18.27 26.64 2.26
CA ARG A 32 -17.84 27.37 3.46
C ARG A 32 -16.82 26.61 4.30
N TYR A 33 -16.92 25.28 4.35
CA TYR A 33 -16.06 24.41 5.15
C TYR A 33 -15.10 23.58 4.28
N GLU A 34 -14.82 24.00 3.05
CA GLU A 34 -13.99 23.24 2.10
C GLU A 34 -12.64 22.81 2.71
N GLN A 35 -11.90 23.73 3.34
CA GLN A 35 -10.59 23.41 3.93
C GLN A 35 -10.71 22.40 5.09
N ALA A 36 -11.76 22.52 5.90
CA ALA A 36 -12.01 21.58 6.99
C ALA A 36 -12.38 20.19 6.44
N LEU A 37 -13.18 20.13 5.38
CA LEU A 37 -13.54 18.88 4.69
C LEU A 37 -12.31 18.23 4.04
N GLN A 38 -11.42 19.02 3.45
CA GLN A 38 -10.14 18.54 2.91
C GLN A 38 -9.25 17.93 4.02
N LEU A 39 -9.12 18.61 5.16
CA LEU A 39 -8.38 18.09 6.32
C LEU A 39 -9.00 16.80 6.87
N MET A 40 -10.33 16.75 7.01
CA MET A 40 -11.04 15.55 7.44
C MET A 40 -10.84 14.39 6.46
N ALA A 41 -10.91 14.64 5.15
CA ALA A 41 -10.68 13.65 4.12
C ALA A 41 -9.25 13.08 4.20
N ALA A 42 -8.24 13.93 4.35
CA ALA A 42 -6.84 13.52 4.51
C ALA A 42 -6.61 12.70 5.78
N CYS A 43 -7.17 13.14 6.92
CA CYS A 43 -7.12 12.43 8.19
C CYS A 43 -7.82 11.06 8.11
N PHE A 44 -9.01 11.01 7.51
CA PHE A 44 -9.76 9.78 7.29
C PHE A 44 -8.97 8.79 6.43
N HIS A 45 -8.43 9.24 5.28
CA HIS A 45 -7.59 8.41 4.42
C HIS A 45 -6.39 7.84 5.17
N ARG A 46 -5.69 8.66 5.97
CA ARG A 46 -4.57 8.19 6.78
C ARG A 46 -5.00 7.13 7.81
N CYS A 47 -6.14 7.32 8.46
CA CYS A 47 -6.68 6.35 9.42
C CYS A 47 -7.10 5.04 8.74
N VAL A 48 -7.80 5.11 7.61
CA VAL A 48 -8.20 3.94 6.81
C VAL A 48 -6.98 3.20 6.30
N ARG A 49 -5.96 3.88 5.77
CA ARG A 49 -4.72 3.26 5.28
C ARG A 49 -3.91 2.55 6.37
N ARG A 50 -4.02 2.95 7.63
CA ARG A 50 -3.42 2.20 8.75
C ARG A 50 -4.16 0.91 9.09
N LYS A 51 -5.48 0.86 8.83
CA LYS A 51 -6.34 -0.28 9.16
C LYS A 51 -6.49 -1.25 8.01
N LEU A 52 -6.43 -0.77 6.77
CA LEU A 52 -6.40 -1.63 5.60
C LEU A 52 -5.09 -2.43 5.60
N PRO A 53 -5.12 -3.71 5.18
CA PRO A 53 -3.89 -4.46 4.96
C PRO A 53 -2.98 -3.62 4.06
N SER A 54 -1.68 -3.60 4.36
CA SER A 54 -0.70 -2.98 3.47
C SER A 54 -0.97 -3.51 2.07
N ASP A 55 -1.07 -2.61 1.10
CA ASP A 55 -1.12 -3.02 -0.29
C ASP A 55 0.09 -3.94 -0.53
N ARG A 56 -0.17 -5.22 -0.78
CA ARG A 56 0.85 -6.24 -1.03
C ARG A 56 1.20 -6.26 -2.52
N THR A 57 0.79 -5.22 -3.22
CA THR A 57 1.19 -4.93 -4.57
C THR A 57 2.68 -4.57 -4.56
N VAL A 58 3.40 -5.06 -5.56
CA VAL A 58 4.76 -4.68 -5.92
C VAL A 58 4.76 -4.58 -7.43
N ASP A 59 5.09 -3.40 -7.97
CA ASP A 59 5.09 -3.14 -9.41
C ASP A 59 3.74 -3.47 -10.09
N GLY A 60 2.63 -3.09 -9.43
CA GLY A 60 1.28 -3.39 -9.92
C GLY A 60 0.84 -4.86 -9.75
N ILE A 61 1.69 -5.75 -9.23
CA ILE A 61 1.39 -7.17 -9.02
C ILE A 61 1.11 -7.48 -7.55
N SER A 62 -0.07 -8.04 -7.26
CA SER A 62 -0.47 -8.45 -5.92
C SER A 62 0.22 -9.74 -5.47
N LEU A 63 0.95 -9.66 -4.36
CA LEU A 63 1.58 -10.80 -3.69
C LEU A 63 0.70 -11.33 -2.55
N THR A 64 0.85 -12.62 -2.22
CA THR A 64 0.26 -13.19 -1.00
C THR A 64 0.94 -12.59 0.25
N SER A 65 0.32 -12.75 1.43
CA SER A 65 0.92 -12.28 2.69
C SER A 65 2.33 -12.83 2.89
N ARG A 66 2.51 -14.13 2.67
CA ARG A 66 3.80 -14.79 2.92
C ARG A 66 4.86 -14.44 1.88
N GLU A 67 4.49 -14.32 0.61
CA GLU A 67 5.41 -13.83 -0.44
C GLU A 67 5.92 -12.43 -0.10
N TYR A 68 5.01 -11.51 0.23
CA TYR A 68 5.35 -10.14 0.55
C TYR A 68 6.15 -10.01 1.86
N GLU A 69 5.78 -10.74 2.92
CA GLU A 69 6.54 -10.78 4.19
C GLU A 69 7.97 -11.28 3.97
N CYS A 70 8.13 -12.40 3.24
CA CYS A 70 9.46 -12.95 2.95
C CYS A 70 10.30 -11.95 2.15
N LEU A 71 9.74 -11.35 1.10
CA LEU A 71 10.44 -10.36 0.27
C LEU A 71 10.83 -9.12 1.09
N ARG A 72 9.95 -8.64 1.97
CA ARG A 72 10.21 -7.50 2.84
C ARG A 72 11.33 -7.76 3.85
N TRP A 73 11.45 -8.97 4.40
CA TRP A 73 12.57 -9.34 5.26
C TRP A 73 13.88 -9.48 4.48
N ALA A 74 13.81 -10.03 3.27
CA ALA A 74 14.94 -10.13 2.36
C ALA A 74 15.48 -8.74 1.98
N ALA A 75 14.59 -7.77 1.70
CA ALA A 75 14.94 -6.38 1.43
C ALA A 75 15.64 -5.67 2.60
N ARG A 76 15.40 -6.13 3.84
CA ARG A 76 16.12 -5.67 5.04
C ARG A 76 17.45 -6.39 5.27
N GLY A 77 17.89 -7.25 4.34
CA GLY A 77 19.13 -8.01 4.44
C GLY A 77 19.04 -9.25 5.34
N ASN A 78 17.84 -9.69 5.74
CA ASN A 78 17.72 -10.87 6.59
C ASN A 78 17.86 -12.15 5.78
N SER A 79 18.64 -13.10 6.29
CA SER A 79 18.76 -14.43 5.68
C SER A 79 17.46 -15.21 5.79
N ALA A 80 17.27 -16.23 4.95
CA ALA A 80 16.12 -17.13 5.04
C ALA A 80 16.03 -17.84 6.41
N TRP A 81 17.17 -18.05 7.07
CA TRP A 81 17.21 -18.63 8.41
C TRP A 81 16.66 -17.68 9.47
N VAL A 82 17.15 -16.43 9.50
CA VAL A 82 16.64 -15.41 10.44
C VAL A 82 15.17 -15.12 10.18
N THR A 83 14.80 -14.97 8.92
CA THR A 83 13.41 -14.74 8.50
C THR A 83 12.51 -15.90 8.92
N GLY A 84 12.97 -17.14 8.78
CA GLY A 84 12.23 -18.33 9.23
C GLY A 84 11.95 -18.32 10.73
N ARG A 85 12.92 -17.89 11.55
CA ARG A 85 12.72 -17.70 13.00
C ARG A 85 11.71 -16.61 13.31
N ILE A 86 11.73 -15.50 12.56
CA ILE A 86 10.78 -14.39 12.75
C ILE A 86 9.35 -14.79 12.37
N LEU A 87 9.18 -15.51 11.24
CA LEU A 87 7.87 -15.84 10.69
C LEU A 87 7.30 -17.19 11.20
N GLY A 88 8.08 -17.95 11.97
CA GLY A 88 7.69 -19.26 12.51
C GLY A 88 7.60 -20.37 11.45
N ILE A 89 8.39 -20.29 10.38
CA ILE A 89 8.40 -21.28 9.28
C ILE A 89 9.82 -21.67 8.86
N LYS A 90 9.97 -22.83 8.20
CA LYS A 90 11.28 -23.37 7.83
C LYS A 90 11.97 -22.50 6.76
N PRO A 91 13.31 -22.40 6.73
CA PRO A 91 14.03 -21.63 5.71
C PRO A 91 13.72 -22.07 4.27
N ARG A 92 13.47 -23.37 4.04
CA ARG A 92 13.02 -23.90 2.75
C ARG A 92 11.66 -23.32 2.32
N THR A 93 10.74 -23.10 3.25
CA THR A 93 9.44 -22.49 2.98
C THR A 93 9.59 -21.00 2.65
N ILE A 94 10.55 -20.31 3.28
CA ILE A 94 10.92 -18.92 2.90
C ILE A 94 11.40 -18.88 1.44
N ALA A 95 12.33 -19.77 1.06
CA ALA A 95 12.84 -19.85 -0.32
C ALA A 95 11.70 -20.09 -1.33
N PHE A 96 10.76 -20.99 -1.01
CA PHE A 96 9.56 -21.24 -1.82
C PHE A 96 8.72 -19.98 -2.04
N HIS A 97 8.43 -19.21 -0.98
CA HIS A 97 7.67 -17.96 -1.11
C HIS A 97 8.44 -16.89 -1.89
N LEU A 98 9.76 -16.79 -1.73
CA LEU A 98 10.59 -15.87 -2.52
C LEU A 98 10.64 -16.26 -3.99
N ASP A 99 10.68 -17.56 -4.31
CA ASP A 99 10.62 -18.04 -5.69
C ASP A 99 9.27 -17.73 -6.34
N ASN A 100 8.16 -17.90 -5.62
CA ASN A 100 6.85 -17.52 -6.14
C ASN A 100 6.72 -16.01 -6.33
N ALA A 101 7.25 -15.19 -5.41
CA ALA A 101 7.28 -13.74 -5.57
C ALA A 101 8.07 -13.33 -6.83
N LYS A 102 9.28 -13.87 -7.03
CA LYS A 102 10.08 -13.61 -8.24
C LYS A 102 9.33 -13.98 -9.52
N LYS A 103 8.68 -15.15 -9.54
CA LYS A 103 7.87 -15.61 -10.68
C LYS A 103 6.73 -14.65 -10.99
N LYS A 104 5.97 -14.22 -9.97
CA LYS A 104 4.87 -13.26 -10.14
C LYS A 104 5.34 -11.90 -10.65
N LEU A 105 6.49 -11.44 -10.17
CA LEU A 105 7.10 -10.18 -10.58
C LEU A 105 7.85 -10.27 -11.92
N GLY A 106 7.92 -11.44 -12.56
CA GLY A 106 8.62 -11.61 -13.83
C GLY A 106 10.14 -11.43 -13.75
N VAL A 107 10.74 -11.57 -12.56
CA VAL A 107 12.19 -11.36 -12.35
C VAL A 107 12.94 -12.66 -12.10
N ARG A 108 14.25 -12.66 -12.38
CA ARG A 108 15.11 -13.86 -12.26
C ARG A 108 15.77 -13.96 -10.89
N THR A 109 16.09 -12.82 -10.28
CA THR A 109 16.87 -12.77 -9.03
C THR A 109 16.09 -12.15 -7.88
N GLN A 110 16.46 -12.52 -6.65
CA GLN A 110 15.88 -11.92 -5.44
C GLN A 110 16.18 -10.42 -5.36
N ASN A 111 17.36 -9.99 -5.80
CA ASN A 111 17.76 -8.58 -5.78
C ASN A 111 16.89 -7.73 -6.73
N GLN A 112 16.52 -8.27 -7.90
CA GLN A 112 15.56 -7.60 -8.79
C GLN A 112 14.18 -7.45 -8.13
N ALA A 113 13.68 -8.50 -7.45
CA ALA A 113 12.42 -8.41 -6.71
C ALA A 113 12.49 -7.39 -5.56
N ILE A 114 13.63 -7.29 -4.87
CA ILE A 114 13.86 -6.29 -3.82
C ILE A 114 13.88 -4.87 -4.42
N ALA A 115 14.50 -4.68 -5.59
CA ALA A 115 14.53 -3.39 -6.27
C ALA A 115 13.10 -2.91 -6.63
N LEU A 116 12.27 -3.80 -7.17
CA LEU A 116 10.85 -3.51 -7.47
C LEU A 116 10.03 -3.17 -6.21
N LEU A 117 10.31 -3.85 -5.09
CA LEU A 117 9.68 -3.52 -3.80
C LEU A 117 10.08 -2.12 -3.31
N GLY A 118 11.31 -1.68 -3.60
CA GLY A 118 11.83 -0.36 -3.23
C GLY A 118 11.34 0.77 -4.13
N SER A 119 11.06 0.50 -5.41
CA SER A 119 10.63 1.51 -6.38
C SER A 119 9.21 2.03 -6.14
N GLU A 120 8.37 1.31 -5.38
CA GLU A 120 7.06 1.81 -4.94
C GLU A 120 7.11 3.08 -4.07
N GLY A 121 8.29 3.46 -3.59
CA GLY A 121 8.54 4.72 -2.89
C GLY A 121 9.19 5.82 -3.74
N SER A 122 9.61 5.54 -4.97
CA SER A 122 10.49 6.41 -5.77
C SER A 122 9.94 6.84 -7.14
N SER A 123 8.74 6.42 -7.55
CA SER A 123 8.15 6.83 -8.85
C SER A 123 7.65 8.28 -8.91
N ILE A 124 8.29 9.21 -8.18
CA ILE A 124 8.11 10.65 -8.35
C ILE A 124 9.49 11.30 -8.49
N LEU A 125 10.13 11.05 -9.62
CA LEU A 125 11.03 11.95 -10.36
C LEU A 125 10.78 11.69 -11.85
#